data_AF-A0A8S0YLN1-F1
#
_entry.id   AF-A0A8S0YLN1-F1
#
_cell.length_a   1.000
_cell.length_b   1.000
_cell.length_c   1.000
_cell.angle_alpha   90.00
_cell.angle_beta   90.00
_cell.angle_gamma   90.00
#
_symmetry.space_group_name_H-M   'P 1'
#
loop_
_entity.id
_entity.type
_entity.pdbx_description
1 polymer ?
#
loop_
_entity_poly.entity_id
_entity_poly.type
_entity_poly.pdbx_seq_one_letter_code
_entity_poly.pdbx_strand_id
1 'polypeptide(L)'
;MCHYFWLTCDGFSDLVFALDLVVQLRTGYLEQGLMVYDSKKLAKHYLSSRPFLLDIASLTPLDLLQLKIGTNPIIRFPRFLKVYRAVSCYYIVESRTVYPNFWRVINLIHILLILAHWFGCFYYLLSEAEKFQGDWVYPYRPGEYATLTRKYLGSLYWSTLTLTTIGDLPTPETNAE
;
A
#
# COMPACT_ATOMS: atom_id res chain seq x y z
N MET A 1 19.26 -15.78 3.25
CA MET A 1 18.89 -15.50 1.83
C MET A 1 17.80 -14.43 1.70
N CYS A 2 16.75 -14.43 2.55
CA CYS A 2 15.65 -13.43 2.47
C CYS A 2 16.06 -11.95 2.63
N HIS A 3 16.96 -11.61 3.56
CA HIS A 3 17.19 -10.18 3.89
C HIS A 3 17.74 -9.36 2.72
N TYR A 4 18.73 -9.90 1.99
CA TYR A 4 19.29 -9.23 0.82
C TYR A 4 18.28 -9.11 -0.33
N PHE A 5 17.45 -10.14 -0.53
CA PHE A 5 16.39 -10.11 -1.55
C PHE A 5 15.39 -8.98 -1.28
N TRP A 6 14.90 -8.85 -0.05
CA TRP A 6 14.00 -7.77 0.33
C TRP A 6 14.63 -6.39 0.12
N LEU A 7 15.90 -6.23 0.54
CA LEU A 7 16.63 -4.98 0.36
C LEU A 7 16.86 -4.63 -1.12
N THR A 8 17.13 -5.62 -1.98
CA THR A 8 17.25 -5.37 -3.43
C THR A 8 15.92 -4.97 -4.06
N CYS A 9 14.81 -5.59 -3.66
CA CYS A 9 13.47 -5.23 -4.15
C CYS A 9 13.06 -3.83 -3.68
N ASP A 10 13.41 -3.46 -2.45
CA ASP A 10 13.19 -2.12 -1.90
C ASP A 10 13.98 -1.08 -2.71
N GLY A 11 15.29 -1.29 -2.90
CA GLY A 11 16.12 -0.37 -3.66
C GLY A 11 15.71 -0.24 -5.13
N PHE A 12 15.24 -1.33 -5.75
CA PHE A 12 14.66 -1.29 -7.09
C PHE A 12 13.38 -0.44 -7.14
N SER A 13 12.50 -0.57 -6.16
CA SER A 13 11.27 0.22 -6.08
C SER A 13 11.56 1.71 -5.90
N ASP A 14 12.55 2.06 -5.08
CA ASP A 14 12.96 3.45 -4.87
C ASP A 14 13.57 4.05 -6.15
N LEU A 15 14.33 3.26 -6.91
CA LEU A 15 14.84 3.66 -8.23
C LEU A 15 13.69 3.94 -9.22
N VAL A 16 12.67 3.09 -9.25
CA VAL A 16 11.46 3.34 -10.08
C VAL A 16 10.77 4.63 -9.65
N PHE A 17 10.65 4.90 -8.34
CA PHE A 17 10.03 6.13 -7.85
C PHE A 17 10.85 7.37 -8.20
N ALA A 18 12.17 7.28 -8.15
CA ALA A 18 13.06 8.36 -8.57
C ALA A 18 12.96 8.64 -10.08
N LEU A 19 12.92 7.58 -10.90
CA LEU A 19 12.71 7.73 -12.35
C LEU A 19 11.36 8.37 -12.67
N ASP A 20 10.28 7.97 -11.99
CA ASP A 20 8.95 8.57 -12.15
C ASP A 20 8.94 10.07 -11.81
N LEU A 21 9.68 10.51 -10.79
CA LEU A 21 9.87 11.93 -10.48
C LEU A 21 10.57 12.67 -11.64
N VAL A 22 11.62 12.08 -12.23
CA VAL A 22 12.34 12.66 -13.38
C VAL A 22 11.42 12.80 -14.60
N VAL A 23 10.58 11.79 -14.84
CA VAL A 23 9.57 11.85 -15.90
C VAL A 23 8.56 12.96 -15.60
N GLN A 24 8.11 13.08 -14.36
CA GLN A 24 7.11 14.05 -13.95
C GLN A 24 7.60 15.51 -14.06
N LEU A 25 8.89 15.76 -13.82
CA LEU A 25 9.53 17.06 -14.08
C LEU A 25 9.45 17.48 -15.56
N ARG A 26 9.30 16.52 -16.48
CA ARG A 26 9.19 16.76 -17.93
C ARG A 26 7.77 16.55 -18.48
N THR A 27 6.80 16.22 -17.61
CA THR A 27 5.42 16.04 -18.05
C THR A 27 4.80 17.38 -18.41
N GLY A 28 4.28 17.49 -19.63
CA GLY A 28 3.58 18.68 -20.11
C GLY A 28 2.29 18.95 -19.35
N TYR A 29 1.97 20.21 -19.12
CA TYR A 29 0.67 20.64 -18.61
C TYR A 29 -0.05 21.53 -19.64
N LEU A 30 -1.37 21.63 -19.51
CA LEU A 30 -2.18 22.52 -20.34
C LEU A 30 -2.23 23.92 -19.71
N GLU A 31 -1.86 24.93 -20.49
CA GLU A 31 -2.01 26.34 -20.14
C GLU A 31 -2.91 26.99 -21.19
N GLN A 32 -4.09 27.45 -20.77
CA GLN A 32 -5.07 28.12 -21.65
C GLN A 32 -5.46 27.29 -22.90
N GLY A 33 -5.52 25.96 -22.77
CA GLY A 33 -5.88 25.07 -23.89
C GLY A 33 -4.70 24.63 -24.77
N LEU A 34 -3.50 25.17 -24.56
CA LEU A 34 -2.29 24.79 -25.30
C LEU A 34 -1.35 23.96 -24.42
N MET A 35 -0.72 22.96 -25.03
CA MET A 35 0.27 22.12 -24.35
C MET A 35 1.62 22.82 -24.35
N VAL A 36 2.16 23.08 -23.16
CA VAL A 36 3.47 23.73 -22.97
C VAL A 36 4.56 22.66 -22.92
N TYR A 37 5.66 22.86 -23.65
CA TYR A 37 6.79 21.91 -23.71
C TYR A 37 8.11 22.47 -23.15
N ASP A 38 8.15 23.75 -22.75
CA ASP A 38 9.37 24.37 -22.24
C ASP A 38 9.79 23.73 -20.89
N SER A 39 10.91 23.02 -20.90
CA SER A 39 11.41 22.25 -19.75
C SER A 39 11.61 23.10 -18.50
N LYS A 40 11.99 24.38 -18.63
CA LYS A 40 12.16 25.27 -17.46
C LYS A 40 10.82 25.62 -16.83
N LYS A 41 9.80 25.86 -17.67
CA LYS A 41 8.45 26.19 -17.23
C LYS A 41 7.77 24.97 -16.60
N LEU A 42 7.95 23.79 -17.19
CA LEU A 42 7.46 22.51 -16.65
C LEU A 42 8.04 22.22 -15.26
N ALA A 43 9.36 22.28 -15.11
CA ALA A 43 10.02 22.04 -13.83
C ALA A 43 9.54 23.02 -12.75
N LYS A 44 9.46 24.32 -13.05
CA LYS A 44 8.99 25.33 -12.09
C LYS A 44 7.54 25.09 -11.67
N HIS A 45 6.67 24.74 -12.62
CA HIS A 45 5.28 24.42 -12.34
C HIS A 45 5.14 23.19 -11.43
N TYR A 46 5.85 22.11 -11.75
CA TYR A 46 5.82 20.89 -10.97
C TYR A 46 6.40 21.07 -9.56
N LEU A 47 7.53 21.79 -9.41
CA LEU A 47 8.13 22.10 -8.10
C LEU A 47 7.19 22.88 -7.17
N SER A 48 6.32 23.72 -7.73
CA SER A 48 5.32 24.48 -6.96
C SER A 48 4.05 23.67 -6.66
N SER A 49 3.90 22.50 -7.25
CA SER A 49 2.67 21.70 -7.17
C SER A 49 2.66 20.79 -5.93
N ARG A 50 1.47 20.49 -5.40
CA ARG A 50 1.31 19.57 -4.26
C ARG A 50 1.88 18.16 -4.48
N PRO A 51 1.76 17.55 -5.69
CA PRO A 51 2.33 16.22 -5.96
C PRO A 51 3.84 16.14 -5.68
N PHE A 52 4.59 17.20 -5.94
CA PHE A 52 6.03 17.22 -5.68
C PHE A 52 6.38 17.02 -4.20
N LEU A 53 5.59 17.59 -3.28
CA LEU A 53 5.78 17.37 -1.84
C LEU A 53 5.50 15.91 -1.45
N LEU A 54 4.48 15.29 -2.05
CA LEU A 54 4.17 13.88 -1.82
C LEU A 54 5.25 12.97 -2.38
N ASP A 55 5.80 13.29 -3.55
CA ASP A 55 6.87 12.53 -4.19
C ASP A 55 8.17 12.59 -3.37
N ILE A 56 8.56 13.77 -2.88
CA ILE A 56 9.71 13.91 -1.96
C ILE A 56 9.46 13.14 -0.67
N ALA A 57 8.28 13.28 -0.06
CA ALA A 57 7.97 12.58 1.18
C ALA A 57 8.01 11.05 1.00
N SER A 58 7.61 10.54 -0.17
CA SER A 58 7.69 9.12 -0.50
C SER A 58 9.12 8.62 -0.77
N LEU A 59 10.03 9.50 -1.21
CA LEU A 59 11.44 9.22 -1.49
C LEU A 59 12.38 9.54 -0.31
N THR A 60 11.82 9.88 0.85
CA THR A 60 12.61 10.16 2.05
C THR A 60 13.50 8.95 2.34
N PRO A 61 14.84 9.12 2.50
CA PRO A 61 15.81 8.01 2.59
C PRO A 61 15.77 7.31 3.97
N LEU A 62 14.59 6.90 4.39
CA LEU A 62 14.32 6.25 5.66
C LEU A 62 14.82 4.79 5.68
N ASP A 63 15.05 4.20 4.51
CA ASP A 63 15.66 2.88 4.39
C ASP A 63 17.14 2.85 4.79
N LEU A 64 17.85 3.98 4.67
CA LEU A 64 19.21 4.12 5.19
C LEU A 64 19.24 4.13 6.73
N LEU A 65 18.18 4.64 7.36
CA LEU A 65 18.00 4.59 8.81
C LEU A 65 17.69 3.17 9.29
N GLN A 66 17.02 2.35 8.47
CA GLN A 66 16.74 0.95 8.76
C GLN A 66 18.01 0.10 8.87
N LEU A 67 19.08 0.44 8.14
CA LEU A 67 20.41 -0.18 8.28
C LEU A 67 21.06 0.09 9.65
N LYS A 68 20.68 1.18 10.34
CA LYS A 68 21.24 1.58 11.64
C LYS A 68 20.39 1.16 12.85
N ILE A 69 19.06 1.18 12.71
CA ILE A 69 18.11 1.01 13.84
C ILE A 69 17.56 -0.43 13.92
N GLY A 70 17.74 -1.23 12.87
CA GLY A 70 17.16 -2.58 12.75
C GLY A 70 15.94 -2.61 11.84
N THR A 71 15.51 -3.82 11.44
CA THR A 71 14.43 -4.02 10.47
C THR A 71 13.05 -3.73 11.07
N ASN A 72 12.62 -2.47 11.04
CA ASN A 72 11.28 -2.05 11.41
C ASN A 72 10.43 -1.76 10.16
N PRO A 73 9.42 -2.59 9.83
CA PRO A 73 8.60 -2.40 8.64
C PRO A 73 7.78 -1.09 8.64
N ILE A 74 7.46 -0.54 9.81
CA ILE A 74 6.66 0.67 9.98
C ILE A 74 7.34 1.91 9.38
N ILE A 75 8.68 1.92 9.32
CA ILE A 75 9.47 3.02 8.75
C ILE A 75 9.19 3.21 7.24
N ARG A 76 8.62 2.19 6.58
CA ARG A 76 8.27 2.22 5.15
C ARG A 76 6.92 2.85 4.83
N PHE A 77 6.16 3.27 5.85
CA PHE A 77 4.81 3.85 5.68
C PHE A 77 4.75 5.06 4.72
N PRO A 78 5.77 5.95 4.62
CA PRO A 78 5.73 7.08 3.68
C PRO A 78 5.61 6.70 2.21
N ARG A 79 5.94 5.45 1.83
CA ARG A 79 5.74 4.96 0.46
C ARG A 79 4.26 4.91 0.06
N PHE A 80 3.33 4.78 1.02
CA PHE A 80 1.88 4.85 0.76
C PHE A 80 1.42 6.23 0.28
N LEU A 81 2.20 7.30 0.49
CA LEU A 81 1.86 8.62 -0.02
C LEU A 81 1.77 8.65 -1.55
N LYS A 82 2.45 7.72 -2.24
CA LYS A 82 2.43 7.61 -3.71
C LYS A 82 1.16 6.96 -4.28
N VAL A 83 0.19 6.57 -3.43
CA VAL A 83 -1.12 6.03 -3.86
C VAL A 83 -1.88 6.98 -4.79
N TYR A 84 -1.64 8.29 -4.73
CA TYR A 84 -2.24 9.25 -5.66
C TYR A 84 -1.96 8.89 -7.14
N ARG A 85 -0.80 8.30 -7.43
CA ARG A 85 -0.40 7.89 -8.78
C ARG A 85 -1.22 6.69 -9.26
N ALA A 86 -1.51 5.74 -8.37
CA ALA A 86 -2.39 4.61 -8.67
C ALA A 86 -3.82 5.08 -8.97
N VAL A 87 -4.33 6.04 -8.20
CA VAL A 87 -5.64 6.66 -8.44
C VAL A 87 -5.67 7.36 -9.82
N SER A 88 -4.65 8.13 -10.16
CA SER A 88 -4.54 8.75 -11.49
C SER A 88 -4.49 7.71 -12.60
N CYS A 89 -3.77 6.59 -12.41
CA CYS A 89 -3.74 5.48 -13.35
C CYS A 89 -5.13 4.86 -13.54
N TYR A 90 -5.88 4.61 -12.46
CA TYR A 90 -7.24 4.06 -12.55
C TYR A 90 -8.15 4.94 -13.40
N TYR A 91 -8.12 6.26 -13.21
CA TYR A 91 -8.89 7.21 -14.02
C TYR A 91 -8.47 7.22 -15.49
N ILE A 92 -7.16 7.21 -15.77
CA ILE A 92 -6.66 7.20 -17.14
C ILE A 92 -7.08 5.91 -17.84
N VAL A 93 -6.92 4.75 -17.19
CA VAL A 93 -7.31 3.47 -17.78
C VAL A 93 -8.82 3.39 -17.99
N GLU A 94 -9.63 3.88 -17.04
CA GLU A 94 -11.08 3.96 -17.20
C GLU A 94 -11.47 4.76 -18.44
N SER A 95 -10.81 5.91 -18.68
CA SER A 95 -11.08 6.79 -19.82
C SER A 95 -10.69 6.19 -21.18
N ARG A 96 -9.75 5.23 -21.20
CA ARG A 96 -9.22 4.62 -22.43
C ARG A 96 -9.78 3.23 -22.72
N THR A 97 -10.49 2.64 -21.77
CA THR A 97 -11.00 1.27 -21.89
C THR A 97 -12.30 1.24 -22.67
N VAL A 98 -12.44 0.27 -23.58
CA VAL A 98 -13.64 0.06 -24.40
C VAL A 98 -14.86 -0.33 -23.56
N TYR A 99 -14.65 -1.02 -22.43
CA TYR A 99 -15.68 -1.49 -21.49
C TYR A 99 -15.50 -0.87 -20.09
N PRO A 100 -15.91 0.38 -19.86
CA PRO A 100 -15.68 1.08 -18.59
C PRO A 100 -16.36 0.41 -17.40
N ASN A 101 -17.54 -0.19 -17.58
CA ASN A 101 -18.25 -0.89 -16.51
C ASN A 101 -17.51 -2.14 -16.03
N PHE A 102 -16.86 -2.87 -16.94
CA PHE A 102 -16.04 -4.02 -16.56
C PHE A 102 -14.80 -3.60 -15.77
N TRP A 103 -14.14 -2.51 -16.19
CA TRP A 103 -13.02 -1.92 -15.47
C TRP A 103 -13.41 -1.46 -14.05
N ARG A 104 -14.60 -0.85 -13.90
CA ARG A 104 -15.13 -0.47 -12.58
C ARG A 104 -15.29 -1.66 -11.64
N VAL A 105 -15.81 -2.78 -12.13
CA VAL A 105 -15.97 -4.00 -11.32
C VAL A 105 -14.60 -4.55 -10.89
N ILE A 106 -13.62 -4.58 -11.80
CA ILE A 106 -12.25 -5.01 -11.47
C ILE A 106 -11.63 -4.11 -10.39
N ASN A 107 -11.74 -2.79 -10.52
CA ASN A 107 -11.21 -1.85 -9.54
C ASN A 107 -11.89 -2.03 -8.18
N LEU A 108 -13.20 -2.24 -8.15
CA LEU A 108 -13.94 -2.51 -6.93
C LEU A 108 -13.43 -3.79 -6.25
N ILE A 109 -13.30 -4.89 -7.00
CA ILE A 109 -12.77 -6.16 -6.48
C ILE A 109 -11.35 -5.96 -5.95
N HIS A 110 -10.50 -5.24 -6.68
CA HIS A 110 -9.12 -4.96 -6.27
C HIS A 110 -9.06 -4.17 -4.95
N ILE A 111 -9.88 -3.12 -4.81
CA ILE A 111 -9.98 -2.33 -3.57
C ILE A 111 -10.45 -3.20 -2.40
N LEU A 112 -11.49 -4.04 -2.62
CA LEU A 112 -12.00 -4.96 -1.60
C LEU A 112 -10.93 -5.96 -1.13
N LEU A 113 -10.15 -6.52 -2.05
CA LEU A 113 -9.06 -7.44 -1.72
C LEU A 113 -7.94 -6.76 -0.91
N ILE A 114 -7.60 -5.51 -1.24
CA ILE A 114 -6.63 -4.73 -0.46
C ILE A 114 -7.15 -4.47 0.95
N LEU A 115 -8.41 -4.07 1.09
CA LEU A 115 -9.04 -3.85 2.40
C LEU A 115 -9.03 -5.14 3.23
N ALA A 116 -9.40 -6.28 2.63
CA ALA A 116 -9.36 -7.58 3.30
C ALA A 116 -7.95 -7.96 3.77
N HIS A 117 -6.93 -7.69 2.95
CA HIS A 117 -5.54 -7.89 3.34
C HIS A 117 -5.15 -7.00 4.53
N TRP A 118 -5.48 -5.71 4.49
CA TRP A 118 -5.14 -4.75 5.53
C TRP A 118 -5.81 -5.09 6.87
N PHE A 119 -7.12 -5.33 6.85
CA PHE A 119 -7.85 -5.70 8.06
C PHE A 119 -7.40 -7.06 8.62
N GLY A 120 -7.09 -8.04 7.75
CA GLY A 120 -6.50 -9.31 8.19
C GLY A 120 -5.11 -9.16 8.82
N CYS A 121 -4.25 -8.33 8.22
CA CYS A 121 -2.93 -8.03 8.79
C CYS A 121 -3.03 -7.29 10.13
N PHE A 122 -3.95 -6.33 10.25
CA PHE A 122 -4.20 -5.63 11.51
C PHE A 122 -4.78 -6.54 12.58
N TYR A 123 -5.72 -7.41 12.24
CA TYR A 123 -6.27 -8.43 13.14
C TYR A 123 -5.16 -9.32 13.73
N TYR A 124 -4.23 -9.80 12.90
CA TYR A 124 -3.09 -10.58 13.38
C TYR A 124 -2.13 -9.74 14.25
N LEU A 125 -1.87 -8.48 13.89
CA LEU A 125 -1.04 -7.56 14.68
C LEU A 125 -1.64 -7.29 16.06
N LEU A 126 -2.96 -7.07 16.13
CA LEU A 126 -3.70 -6.88 17.38
C LEU A 126 -3.65 -8.17 18.22
N SER A 127 -3.84 -9.32 17.57
CA SER A 127 -3.71 -10.64 18.20
C SER A 127 -2.33 -10.86 18.84
N GLU A 128 -1.27 -10.42 18.16
CA GLU A 128 0.09 -10.48 18.67
C GLU A 128 0.31 -9.50 19.85
N ALA A 129 -0.31 -8.32 19.81
CA ALA A 129 -0.24 -7.33 20.89
C ALA A 129 -0.91 -7.84 22.19
N GLU A 130 -2.03 -8.57 22.06
CA GLU A 130 -2.73 -9.21 23.19
C GLU A 130 -2.16 -10.59 23.56
N LYS A 131 -1.04 -10.99 22.93
CA LYS A 131 -0.33 -12.27 23.18
C LYS A 131 -1.21 -13.50 22.96
N PHE A 132 -2.13 -13.43 22.00
CA PHE A 132 -3.03 -14.52 21.62
C PHE A 132 -3.92 -15.03 22.76
N GLN A 133 -4.42 -14.12 23.61
CA GLN A 133 -5.33 -14.41 24.70
C GLN A 133 -6.75 -13.95 24.35
N GLY A 134 -7.72 -14.87 24.32
CA GLY A 134 -9.13 -14.59 23.99
C GLY A 134 -9.66 -15.51 22.88
N ASP A 135 -10.97 -15.71 22.82
CA ASP A 135 -11.59 -16.55 21.78
C ASP A 135 -11.73 -15.80 20.45
N TRP A 136 -11.80 -14.46 20.48
CA TRP A 136 -11.81 -13.61 19.28
C TRP A 136 -10.48 -13.59 18.53
N VAL A 137 -9.39 -13.68 19.29
CA VAL A 137 -8.01 -13.52 18.84
C VAL A 137 -7.53 -14.72 18.02
N TYR A 138 -6.55 -14.54 17.13
CA TYR A 138 -5.99 -15.66 16.37
C TYR A 138 -5.47 -16.75 17.32
N PRO A 139 -5.93 -18.01 17.21
CA PRO A 139 -5.57 -19.04 18.18
C PRO A 139 -4.09 -19.40 18.08
N TYR A 140 -3.37 -19.29 19.20
CA TYR A 140 -1.96 -19.68 19.26
C TYR A 140 -1.79 -21.19 19.06
N ARG A 141 -1.20 -21.59 17.93
CA ARG A 141 -0.91 -22.99 17.61
C ARG A 141 0.60 -23.22 17.56
N PRO A 142 1.21 -23.88 18.56
CA PRO A 142 2.63 -24.23 18.51
C PRO A 142 2.90 -25.40 17.54
N GLY A 143 4.12 -25.46 16.98
CA GLY A 143 4.61 -26.58 16.16
C GLY A 143 4.48 -26.39 14.64
N GLU A 144 4.32 -27.49 13.90
CA GLU A 144 4.26 -27.51 12.42
C GLU A 144 3.06 -26.74 11.83
N TYR A 145 2.06 -26.44 12.66
CA TYR A 145 0.89 -25.63 12.28
C TYR A 145 1.13 -24.11 12.33
N ALA A 146 2.32 -23.66 12.76
CA ALA A 146 2.69 -22.25 12.86
C ALA A 146 3.20 -21.61 11.56
N THR A 147 2.89 -22.20 10.39
CA THR A 147 3.37 -21.70 9.10
C THR A 147 2.81 -20.31 8.78
N LEU A 148 3.62 -19.47 8.14
CA LEU A 148 3.26 -18.09 7.79
C LEU A 148 2.02 -18.05 6.88
N THR A 149 1.91 -18.99 5.95
CA THR A 149 0.75 -19.16 5.07
C THR A 149 -0.54 -19.41 5.87
N ARG A 150 -0.49 -20.22 6.93
CA ARG A 150 -1.67 -20.54 7.72
C ARG A 150 -2.12 -19.39 8.62
N LYS A 151 -1.16 -18.64 9.16
CA LYS A 151 -1.44 -17.38 9.87
C LYS A 151 -2.15 -16.38 8.96
N TYR A 152 -1.59 -16.17 7.77
CA TYR A 152 -2.15 -15.27 6.76
C TYR A 152 -3.52 -15.69 6.25
N LEU A 153 -3.71 -16.97 5.90
CA LEU A 153 -5.01 -17.47 5.43
C LEU A 153 -6.09 -17.39 6.52
N GLY A 154 -5.73 -17.67 7.77
CA GLY A 154 -6.67 -17.57 8.89
C GLY A 154 -7.12 -16.13 9.15
N SER A 155 -6.19 -15.17 9.13
CA SER A 155 -6.53 -13.76 9.32
C SER A 155 -7.27 -13.16 8.12
N LEU A 156 -6.96 -13.59 6.90
CA LEU A 156 -7.67 -13.17 5.70
C LEU A 156 -9.10 -13.73 5.66
N TYR A 157 -9.30 -14.97 6.13
CA TYR A 157 -10.61 -15.59 6.28
C TYR A 157 -11.49 -14.79 7.26
N TRP A 158 -10.94 -14.49 8.45
CA TRP A 158 -11.60 -13.64 9.44
C TRP A 158 -11.99 -12.28 8.84
N SER A 159 -11.04 -11.60 8.19
CA SER A 159 -11.31 -10.28 7.60
C SER A 159 -12.36 -10.33 6.48
N THR A 160 -12.35 -11.37 5.65
CA THR A 160 -13.32 -11.52 4.56
C THR A 160 -14.72 -11.69 5.12
N LEU A 161 -14.92 -12.58 6.10
CA LEU A 161 -16.22 -12.81 6.73
C LEU A 161 -16.78 -11.56 7.40
N THR A 162 -15.91 -10.77 8.05
CA THR A 162 -16.28 -9.48 8.65
C THR A 162 -16.68 -8.46 7.59
N LEU A 163 -15.89 -8.31 6.51
CA LEU A 163 -16.16 -7.35 5.44
C LEU A 163 -17.41 -7.68 4.63
N THR A 164 -17.69 -8.98 4.41
CA THR A 164 -18.90 -9.43 3.71
C THR A 164 -20.10 -9.59 4.64
N THR A 165 -19.98 -9.15 5.90
CA THR A 165 -21.04 -9.18 6.92
C THR A 165 -21.69 -10.56 7.09
N ILE A 166 -20.91 -11.65 6.92
CA ILE A 166 -21.40 -13.01 7.16
C ILE A 166 -21.44 -13.29 8.67
N GLY A 167 -20.44 -12.78 9.41
CA GLY A 167 -20.51 -12.62 10.87
C GLY A 167 -20.46 -13.90 11.71
N ASP A 168 -20.08 -15.04 11.14
CA ASP A 168 -19.95 -16.32 11.87
C ASP A 168 -18.60 -16.42 12.61
N LEU A 169 -18.30 -15.41 13.42
CA LEU A 169 -17.04 -15.27 14.15
C LEU A 169 -17.33 -14.99 15.63
N PRO A 170 -16.42 -15.40 16.54
CA PRO A 170 -16.48 -15.00 17.95
C PRO A 170 -16.60 -13.48 18.09
N THR A 171 -17.27 -13.02 19.14
CA THR A 171 -17.41 -11.59 19.46
C THR A 171 -16.19 -11.07 20.20
N PRO A 172 -15.82 -9.79 20.03
CA PRO A 172 -14.73 -9.19 20.79
C PRO A 172 -15.03 -9.22 22.30
N GLU A 173 -14.00 -9.51 23.08
CA GLU A 173 -13.96 -9.61 24.54
C GLU A 173 -13.31 -8.38 25.21
N THR A 174 -12.40 -7.69 24.52
CA THR A 174 -11.66 -6.54 25.09
C THR A 174 -12.11 -5.20 24.49
N ASN A 175 -11.80 -4.09 25.19
CA ASN A 175 -12.08 -2.74 24.68
C ASN A 175 -11.16 -2.30 23.52
N ALA A 176 -10.10 -3.07 23.25
CA ALA A 176 -9.12 -2.77 22.21
C ALA A 176 -9.46 -3.42 20.86
N GLU A 177 -10.32 -4.44 20.89
CA GLU A 177 -10.89 -5.17 19.73
C GLU A 177 -12.08 -4.44 19.10
#